data_AF-K5WLH8-F1
#
_entry.id   AF-K5WLH8-F1
#
_cell.length_a   1.000
_cell.length_b   1.000
_cell.length_c   1.000
_cell.angle_alpha   90.00
_cell.angle_beta   90.00
_cell.angle_gamma   90.00
#
_symmetry.space_group_name_H-M   'P 1'
#
loop_
_entity.id
_entity.type
_entity.pdbx_description
1 polymer ?
#
loop_
_entity_poly.entity_id
_entity_poly.type
_entity_poly.pdbx_seq_one_letter_code
_entity_poly.pdbx_strand_id
1 'polypeptide(L)'
;MSKTAKGTVVTSLPSLFQAKFIVDGIVRTYIATIDPPVAFKIGNATLSYDDEDQLTARGSHHGTIGTAINLSLDKGPIITGNLQQPVDPTDVTGGGTWHM
;
A
#
# COMPACT_ATOMS: atom_id res chain seq x y z
N MET A 1 -0.01 -18.83 7.97
CA MET A 1 -1.36 -18.28 8.26
C MET A 1 -1.33 -16.85 7.75
N SER A 2 -2.23 -16.47 6.86
CA SER A 2 -2.30 -15.08 6.38
C SER A 2 -2.81 -14.17 7.49
N LYS A 3 -2.00 -13.22 7.93
CA LYS A 3 -2.37 -12.14 8.86
C LYS A 3 -2.94 -10.95 8.07
N THR A 4 -3.73 -10.13 8.76
CA THR A 4 -4.25 -8.88 8.19
C THR A 4 -4.09 -7.71 9.16
N ALA A 5 -3.74 -6.54 8.65
CA ALA A 5 -3.65 -5.31 9.42
C ALA A 5 -4.48 -4.19 8.76
N LYS A 6 -5.14 -3.38 9.59
CA LYS A 6 -5.90 -2.22 9.10
C LYS A 6 -5.02 -0.98 9.11
N GLY A 7 -5.31 -0.08 8.17
CA GLY A 7 -4.49 1.09 7.94
C GLY A 7 -5.13 2.15 7.08
N THR A 8 -4.31 3.12 6.71
CA THR A 8 -4.66 4.21 5.79
C THR A 8 -3.62 4.31 4.70
N VAL A 9 -4.02 4.79 3.52
CA VAL A 9 -3.11 5.08 2.42
C VAL A 9 -3.39 6.48 1.91
N VAL A 10 -2.36 7.32 1.83
CA VAL A 10 -2.48 8.70 1.39
C VAL A 10 -1.32 9.03 0.47
N THR A 11 -1.62 9.64 -0.68
CA THR A 11 -0.60 10.23 -1.55
C THR A 11 -0.13 11.56 -0.97
N SER A 12 1.15 11.68 -0.63
CA SER A 12 1.77 12.96 -0.24
C SER A 12 2.13 13.80 -1.47
N LEU A 13 2.50 13.13 -2.57
CA LEU A 13 2.67 13.68 -3.91
C LEU A 13 1.99 12.73 -4.91
N PRO A 14 1.63 13.16 -6.13
CA PRO A 14 1.05 12.27 -7.13
C PRO A 14 1.93 11.03 -7.44
N SER A 15 3.25 11.17 -7.32
CA SER A 15 4.21 10.07 -7.51
C SER A 15 4.65 9.37 -6.22
N LEU A 16 4.13 9.76 -5.05
CA LEU A 16 4.56 9.24 -3.74
C LEU A 16 3.37 9.02 -2.81
N PHE A 17 3.20 7.78 -2.37
CA PHE A 17 2.22 7.43 -1.36
C PHE A 17 2.84 6.91 -0.07
N GLN A 18 2.10 7.11 1.01
CA GLN A 18 2.40 6.61 2.33
C GLN A 18 1.24 5.74 2.80
N ALA A 19 1.53 4.49 3.11
CA ALA A 19 0.59 3.55 3.71
C ALA A 19 0.99 3.28 5.16
N LYS A 20 0.05 3.43 6.10
CA LYS A 20 0.28 3.19 7.52
C LYS A 20 -0.64 2.10 8.01
N PHE A 21 -0.08 1.03 8.56
CA PHE A 21 -0.81 -0.12 9.08
C PHE A 21 -0.44 -0.38 10.54
N ILE A 22 -1.41 -0.81 11.33
CA ILE A 22 -1.17 -1.24 12.72
C ILE A 22 -0.98 -2.75 12.72
N VAL A 23 0.25 -3.21 12.92
CA VAL A 23 0.65 -4.62 12.98
C VAL A 23 1.10 -4.92 14.39
N ASP A 24 0.39 -5.81 15.09
CA ASP A 24 0.68 -6.22 16.46
C ASP A 24 0.90 -5.04 17.44
N GLY A 25 0.11 -3.97 17.24
CA GLY A 25 0.14 -2.75 18.05
C GLY A 25 1.20 -1.71 17.62
N ILE A 26 2.04 -2.03 16.64
CA ILE A 26 3.09 -1.15 16.12
C ILE A 26 2.64 -0.54 14.79
N VAL A 27 2.86 0.77 14.62
CA VAL A 27 2.55 1.47 13.37
C VAL A 27 3.69 1.21 12.38
N ARG A 28 3.41 0.40 11.35
CA ARG A 28 4.32 0.20 10.23
C ARG A 28 3.93 1.12 9.08
N THR A 29 4.92 1.82 8.55
CA THR A 29 4.74 2.80 7.48
C THR A 29 5.46 2.35 6.23
N TYR A 30 4.75 2.15 5.14
CA TYR A 30 5.31 1.92 3.81
C TYR A 30 5.31 3.23 3.03
N ILE A 31 6.49 3.69 2.63
CA ILE A 31 6.65 4.88 1.78
C ILE A 31 7.11 4.40 0.41
N ALA A 32 6.36 4.72 -0.62
CA ALA A 32 6.60 4.15 -1.94
C ALA A 32 6.20 5.11 -3.07
N THR A 33 6.94 5.01 -4.18
CA THR A 33 6.65 5.77 -5.39
C THR A 33 5.63 5.03 -6.25
N ILE A 34 4.85 5.75 -7.05
CA ILE A 34 3.91 5.18 -8.03
C ILE A 34 4.15 5.82 -9.39
N ASP A 35 4.17 4.99 -10.43
CA ASP A 35 4.26 5.38 -11.84
C ASP A 35 3.25 4.56 -12.67
N PRO A 36 2.35 5.20 -13.45
CA PRO A 36 2.17 6.65 -13.60
C PRO A 36 1.66 7.33 -12.31
N PRO A 37 1.98 8.63 -12.08
CA PRO A 37 1.59 9.33 -10.88
C PRO A 37 0.06 9.49 -10.79
N VAL A 38 -0.52 9.11 -9.64
CA VAL A 38 -1.96 9.23 -9.37
C VAL A 38 -2.18 9.67 -7.93
N ALA A 39 -3.02 10.67 -7.71
CA ALA A 39 -3.36 11.16 -6.37
C ALA A 39 -4.59 10.41 -5.84
N PHE A 40 -4.50 9.85 -4.64
CA PHE A 40 -5.60 9.10 -4.02
C PHE A 40 -5.49 9.06 -2.49
N LYS A 41 -6.64 8.75 -1.87
CA LYS A 41 -6.75 8.62 -0.42
C LYS A 41 -7.68 7.47 -0.04
N ILE A 42 -7.24 6.67 0.94
CA ILE A 42 -7.94 5.51 1.47
C ILE A 42 -7.95 5.60 2.99
N GLY A 43 -9.15 5.70 3.57
CA GLY A 43 -9.33 5.73 5.02
C GLY A 43 -9.36 4.34 5.67
N ASN A 44 -9.65 3.29 4.89
CA ASN A 44 -9.78 1.92 5.38
C ASN A 44 -9.03 0.97 4.44
N ALA A 45 -7.71 0.94 4.55
CA ALA A 45 -6.87 -0.01 3.85
C ALA A 45 -6.64 -1.27 4.67
N THR A 46 -6.49 -2.40 3.99
CA THR A 46 -6.16 -3.70 4.58
C THR A 46 -4.86 -4.20 3.96
N LEU A 47 -3.88 -4.48 4.81
CA LEU A 47 -2.64 -5.15 4.45
C LEU A 47 -2.81 -6.64 4.78
N SER A 48 -2.66 -7.51 3.79
CA SER A 48 -2.53 -8.95 3.99
C SER A 48 -1.06 -9.35 3.84
N TYR A 49 -0.56 -10.17 4.77
CA TYR A 49 0.83 -10.62 4.80
C TYR A 49 0.92 -11.96 5.55
N ASP A 50 1.94 -12.76 5.27
CA ASP A 50 2.14 -14.04 5.93
C ASP A 50 3.15 -13.97 7.08
N ASP A 51 4.17 -13.12 6.92
CA ASP A 51 5.26 -12.95 7.88
C ASP A 51 5.61 -11.48 8.05
N GLU A 52 5.95 -11.07 9.28
CA GLU A 52 6.40 -9.72 9.57
C GLU A 52 7.74 -9.38 8.91
N ASP A 53 8.57 -10.37 8.59
CA ASP A 53 9.80 -10.20 7.81
C ASP A 53 9.54 -9.73 6.38
N GLN A 54 8.30 -9.86 5.89
CA GLN A 54 7.88 -9.25 4.63
C GLN A 54 7.70 -7.73 4.75
N LEU A 55 7.59 -7.19 5.97
CA LEU A 55 7.30 -5.79 6.30
C LEU A 55 8.53 -5.02 6.84
N THR A 56 9.75 -5.42 6.47
CA THR A 56 11.00 -4.86 7.02
C THR A 56 12.01 -4.37 5.99
N ALA A 57 11.73 -4.49 4.68
CA ALA A 57 12.70 -4.14 3.65
C ALA A 57 12.11 -3.35 2.48
N ARG A 58 13.02 -2.87 1.61
CA ARG A 58 12.67 -2.32 0.30
C ARG A 58 12.10 -3.42 -0.59
N GLY A 59 11.06 -3.09 -1.35
CA GLY A 59 10.44 -3.97 -2.34
C GLY A 59 9.79 -3.17 -3.44
N SER A 60 9.63 -3.79 -4.62
CA SER A 60 8.78 -3.23 -5.65
C SER A 60 7.33 -3.66 -5.42
N HIS A 61 6.41 -2.94 -6.06
CA HIS A 61 5.00 -3.27 -6.06
C HIS A 61 4.42 -3.01 -7.45
N HIS A 62 3.34 -3.72 -7.73
CA HIS A 62 2.54 -3.57 -8.94
C HIS A 62 1.07 -3.76 -8.60
N GLY A 63 0.19 -3.13 -9.37
CA GLY A 63 -1.23 -3.29 -9.16
C GLY A 63 -2.07 -2.27 -9.91
N THR A 64 -3.34 -2.22 -9.56
CA THR A 64 -4.31 -1.32 -10.21
C THR A 64 -4.92 -0.38 -9.17
N ILE A 65 -5.10 0.88 -9.56
CA ILE A 65 -5.76 1.91 -8.77
C ILE A 65 -6.95 2.42 -9.56
N GLY A 66 -8.16 2.32 -8.99
CA GLY A 66 -9.39 2.82 -9.60
C GLY A 66 -10.44 3.17 -8.55
N THR A 67 -11.51 2.38 -8.44
CA THR A 67 -12.46 2.46 -7.31
C THR A 67 -11.88 1.89 -6.03
N ALA A 68 -11.02 0.89 -6.17
CA ALA A 68 -10.21 0.30 -5.12
C ALA A 68 -8.75 0.21 -5.58
N ILE A 69 -7.84 0.05 -4.62
CA ILE A 69 -6.47 -0.37 -4.90
C ILE A 69 -6.32 -1.85 -4.66
N ASN A 70 -5.50 -2.48 -5.48
CA ASN A 70 -4.95 -3.80 -5.24
C ASN A 70 -3.48 -3.77 -5.62
N LEU A 71 -2.60 -3.58 -4.63
CA LEU A 71 -1.16 -3.50 -4.81
C LEU A 71 -0.51 -4.77 -4.24
N SER A 72 0.16 -5.52 -5.10
CA SER A 72 0.97 -6.67 -4.70
C SER A 72 2.42 -6.24 -4.54
N LEU A 73 3.01 -6.50 -3.38
CA LEU A 73 4.42 -6.26 -3.08
C LEU A 73 5.21 -7.55 -3.39
N ASP A 74 6.43 -7.43 -3.92
CA ASP A 74 7.23 -8.58 -4.38
C ASP A 74 7.49 -9.65 -3.31
N LYS A 75 7.43 -9.27 -2.03
CA LYS A 75 7.67 -10.19 -0.92
C LYS A 75 6.44 -11.01 -0.51
N GLY A 76 5.31 -10.82 -1.17
CA GLY A 76 4.04 -11.46 -0.86
C GLY A 76 2.94 -10.55 -0.30
N PRO A 77 3.21 -9.47 0.47
CA PRO A 77 2.15 -8.65 1.03
C PRO A 77 1.26 -8.01 -0.04
N ILE A 78 -0.03 -7.92 0.26
CA ILE A 78 -1.03 -7.31 -0.62
C ILE A 78 -1.72 -6.18 0.14
N ILE A 79 -1.74 -4.99 -0.46
CA ILE A 79 -2.47 -3.84 0.04
C ILE A 79 -3.75 -3.68 -0.76
N THR A 80 -4.89 -3.72 -0.07
CA THR A 80 -6.21 -3.47 -0.65
C THR A 80 -6.93 -2.35 0.08
N GLY A 81 -7.84 -1.67 -0.61
CA GLY A 81 -8.70 -0.69 0.04
C GLY A 81 -9.51 0.12 -0.95
N ASN A 82 -10.65 0.63 -0.51
CA ASN A 82 -11.51 1.45 -1.35
C ASN A 82 -11.08 2.92 -1.26
N LEU A 83 -10.94 3.56 -2.42
CA LEU A 83 -10.64 4.98 -2.45
C LEU A 83 -11.83 5.78 -1.91
N GLN A 84 -11.54 6.87 -1.18
CA GLN A 84 -12.57 7.81 -0.77
C GLN A 84 -13.20 8.52 -1.98
N GLN A 85 -12.39 8.75 -3.01
CA GLN A 85 -12.80 9.28 -4.30
C GLN A 85 -12.25 8.35 -5.39
N PRO A 86 -13.11 7.67 -6.16
CA PRO A 86 -12.67 6.86 -7.29
C PRO A 86 -11.88 7.68 -8.31
N VAL A 87 -10.89 7.04 -8.92
CA VAL A 87 -10.15 7.57 -10.06
C VAL A 87 -10.30 6.63 -11.26
N ASP A 88 -9.91 7.09 -12.44
CA ASP A 88 -9.89 6.22 -13.62
C ASP A 88 -8.92 5.05 -13.38
N PRO A 89 -9.36 3.80 -13.61
CA PRO A 89 -8.52 2.63 -13.43
C PRO A 89 -7.20 2.74 -14.19
N THR A 90 -6.10 2.61 -13.47
CA THR A 90 -4.77 2.69 -14.04
C THR A 90 -3.87 1.68 -13.35
N ASP A 91 -3.10 0.96 -14.15
CA ASP A 91 -2.07 0.06 -13.66
C ASP A 91 -0.85 0.87 -13.25
N VAL A 92 -0.41 0.65 -12.02
CA VAL A 92 0.73 1.34 -11.43
C VAL A 92 1.81 0.35 -11.03
N THR A 93 3.04 0.82 -11.14
CA THR A 93 4.21 0.11 -10.63
C THR A 93 5.05 1.07 -9.82
N GLY A 94 5.90 0.53 -8.96
CA GLY A 94 6.77 1.37 -8.17
C GLY A 94 7.59 0.61 -7.16
N GLY A 95 8.24 1.35 -6.27
CA GLY A 95 9.07 0.78 -5.23
C GLY A 95 9.01 1.59 -3.96
N GLY A 96 9.19 0.90 -2.84
CA GLY A 96 9.09 1.53 -1.53
C GLY A 96 9.80 0.76 -0.44
N THR A 97 9.81 1.37 0.73
CA THR A 97 10.50 0.86 1.92
C THR A 97 9.55 0.89 3.11
N TRP A 98 9.61 -0.16 3.91
CA TRP A 98 8.93 -0.24 5.20
C TRP A 98 9.75 0.45 6.30
N HIS A 99 9.06 1.19 7.14
CA HIS A 99 9.57 1.89 8.31
C HIS A 99 8.76 1.48 9.54
N MET A 100 9.45 1.37 10.68
CA MET A 100 8.87 1.15 12.01
C MET A 100 8.75 2.47 12.78
#